data_AF-G0XYF9-F1
#
_entry.id   AF-G0XYF9-F1
#
_cell.length_a   1.000
_cell.length_b   1.000
_cell.length_c   1.000
_cell.angle_alpha   90.00
_cell.angle_beta   90.00
_cell.angle_gamma   90.00
#
_symmetry.space_group_name_H-M   'P 1'
#
loop_
_entity.id
_entity.type
_entity.pdbx_description
1 polymer ?
#
loop_
_entity_poly.entity_id
_entity_poly.type
_entity_poly.pdbx_seq_one_letter_code
_entity_poly.pdbx_strand_id
1 'polypeptide(L)'
;MFRGRRRSRVGALEEAPPENPKAAAEPERVLLRGIFEIRRESCDVALGERALRWRRIQPELPAGGTRHDLLSKEESLELEDIFSVKLKRRCWAKHPGRDTLLGITLFICLKEQRNKLKDSTLDLINFSEDHCDIWFRQFKKILDVTEYEGHALSLLDECELRGFDGVVCVGGDGSASEAARALLLRAQKNAGVEMDCIPTLVGAELPLGFIPAGKA
;
A
#
# COMPACT_ATOMS: atom_id res chain seq x y z
N MET A 1 62.90 -2.08 -35.64
CA MET A 1 63.93 -1.25 -34.96
C MET A 1 63.70 0.17 -35.46
N PHE A 2 63.36 1.20 -34.70
CA PHE A 2 63.90 1.75 -33.45
C PHE A 2 62.75 2.36 -32.64
N ARG A 3 62.54 1.90 -31.40
CA ARG A 3 62.96 2.54 -30.14
C ARG A 3 62.23 3.85 -29.83
N GLY A 4 61.34 3.74 -28.85
CA GLY A 4 60.49 4.81 -28.36
C GLY A 4 61.19 5.83 -27.49
N ARG A 5 60.48 6.95 -27.31
CA ARG A 5 60.81 8.01 -26.37
C ARG A 5 59.62 8.17 -25.43
N ARG A 6 59.71 7.52 -24.26
CA ARG A 6 58.80 7.70 -23.13
C ARG A 6 58.88 9.16 -22.66
N ARG A 7 57.87 9.96 -22.94
CA ARG A 7 57.51 11.12 -22.11
C ARG A 7 56.55 10.61 -21.04
N SER A 8 57.04 10.44 -19.81
CA SER A 8 56.19 10.18 -18.65
C SER A 8 55.36 11.44 -18.39
N ARG A 9 54.03 11.29 -18.40
CA ARG A 9 53.06 12.34 -18.09
C ARG A 9 53.09 12.64 -16.60
N VAL A 10 53.07 13.93 -16.29
CA VAL A 10 52.76 14.51 -14.98
C VAL A 10 51.39 13.98 -14.55
N GLY A 11 51.31 13.41 -13.35
CA GLY A 11 50.05 13.02 -12.74
C GLY A 11 49.26 14.28 -12.38
N ALA A 12 48.14 14.48 -13.06
CA ALA A 12 47.09 15.36 -12.58
C ALA A 12 46.15 14.50 -11.74
N LEU A 13 46.11 14.77 -10.43
CA LEU A 13 45.01 14.31 -9.59
C LEU A 13 43.73 14.96 -10.13
N GLU A 14 42.88 14.15 -10.73
CA GLU A 14 41.50 14.53 -11.03
C GLU A 14 40.71 14.29 -9.75
N GLU A 15 40.51 15.36 -8.97
CA GLU A 15 39.60 15.36 -7.84
C GLU A 15 38.17 15.16 -8.38
N ALA A 16 37.56 14.06 -7.97
CA ALA A 16 36.18 13.74 -8.27
C ALA A 16 35.22 14.79 -7.69
N PRO A 17 34.12 15.14 -8.37
CA PRO A 17 33.14 16.09 -7.84
C PRO A 17 32.47 15.52 -6.58
N PRO A 18 32.10 16.37 -5.61
CA PRO A 18 31.47 15.91 -4.38
C PRO A 18 30.14 15.22 -4.70
N GLU A 19 30.01 13.98 -4.21
CA GLU A 19 28.75 13.26 -4.18
C GLU A 19 27.67 14.14 -3.52
N ASN A 20 26.63 14.43 -4.30
CA ASN A 20 25.43 15.10 -3.84
C ASN A 20 24.94 14.44 -2.55
N PRO A 21 24.79 15.17 -1.43
CA PRO A 21 24.09 14.65 -0.27
C PRO A 21 22.65 14.35 -0.71
N LYS A 22 22.24 13.09 -0.52
CA LYS A 22 20.87 12.58 -0.57
C LYS A 22 19.83 13.71 -0.60
N ALA A 23 19.11 13.79 -1.73
CA ALA A 23 17.86 14.52 -1.83
C ALA A 23 17.08 14.29 -0.53
N ALA A 24 16.93 15.36 0.26
CA ALA A 24 15.99 15.36 1.35
C ALA A 24 14.63 15.05 0.72
N ALA A 25 14.10 13.87 1.01
CA ALA A 25 12.74 13.53 0.60
C ALA A 25 11.84 14.63 1.15
N GLU A 26 11.19 15.38 0.26
CA GLU A 26 10.14 16.33 0.60
C GLU A 26 9.19 15.68 1.62
N PRO A 27 8.74 16.40 2.66
CA PRO A 27 7.87 15.82 3.67
C PRO A 27 6.58 15.34 3.00
N GLU A 28 6.46 14.01 2.89
CA GLU A 28 5.27 13.34 2.36
C GLU A 28 4.02 13.87 3.08
N ARG A 29 2.99 14.20 2.30
CA ARG A 29 1.74 14.74 2.82
C ARG A 29 1.05 13.70 3.70
N VAL A 30 0.79 14.09 4.94
CA VAL A 30 0.05 13.26 5.90
C VAL A 30 -1.44 13.46 5.66
N LEU A 31 -2.13 12.38 5.31
CA LEU A 31 -3.57 12.33 5.08
C LEU A 31 -4.34 12.28 6.40
N LEU A 32 -3.91 11.42 7.32
CA LEU A 32 -4.52 11.26 8.64
C LEU A 32 -3.45 11.06 9.72
N ARG A 33 -3.75 11.53 10.93
CA ARG A 33 -2.95 11.26 12.12
C ARG A 33 -3.85 10.87 13.29
N GLY A 34 -3.42 9.87 14.06
CA GLY A 34 -4.26 9.22 15.04
C GLY A 34 -3.45 8.37 16.00
N ILE A 35 -4.05 8.05 17.14
CA ILE A 35 -3.44 7.20 18.15
C ILE A 35 -4.09 5.82 18.08
N PHE A 36 -3.26 4.80 17.93
CA PHE A 36 -3.70 3.40 17.91
C PHE A 36 -2.84 2.58 18.84
N GLU A 37 -3.42 1.53 19.42
CA GLU A 37 -2.65 0.47 20.03
C GLU A 37 -2.17 -0.50 18.92
N ILE A 38 -0.85 -0.67 18.82
CA ILE A 38 -0.19 -1.58 17.88
C ILE A 38 0.67 -2.51 18.72
N ARG A 39 0.49 -3.83 18.59
CA ARG A 39 1.23 -4.86 19.37
C ARG A 39 1.22 -4.61 20.90
N ARG A 40 0.10 -4.10 21.43
CA ARG A 40 -0.10 -3.74 22.86
C ARG A 40 0.67 -2.49 23.32
N GLU A 41 1.15 -1.67 22.41
CA GLU A 41 1.80 -0.40 22.71
C GLU A 41 1.00 0.74 22.08
N SER A 42 0.84 1.85 22.81
CA SER A 42 0.21 3.06 22.27
C SER A 42 1.17 3.77 21.32
N CYS A 43 0.74 3.91 20.07
CA CYS A 43 1.53 4.47 18.99
C CYS A 43 0.83 5.70 18.40
N ASP A 44 1.64 6.70 18.08
CA ASP A 44 1.29 7.85 17.25
C ASP A 44 1.47 7.43 15.80
N VAL A 45 0.36 7.35 15.07
CA VAL A 45 0.28 6.80 13.70
C VAL A 45 -0.04 7.92 12.73
N ALA A 46 0.74 8.01 11.66
CA ALA A 46 0.56 8.91 10.54
C ALA A 46 0.37 8.11 9.25
N LEU A 47 -0.76 8.33 8.58
CA LEU A 47 -1.05 7.79 7.26
C LEU A 47 -0.65 8.83 6.21
N GLY A 48 0.37 8.53 5.42
CA GLY A 48 0.78 9.29 4.25
C GLY A 48 0.05 8.85 2.97
N GLU A 49 0.48 9.39 1.83
CA GLU A 49 0.00 9.01 0.50
C GLU A 49 0.62 7.68 0.00
N ARG A 50 1.80 7.31 0.52
CA ARG A 50 2.58 6.15 0.09
C ARG A 50 2.92 5.20 1.24
N ALA A 51 3.05 5.71 2.47
CA ALA A 51 3.42 4.89 3.61
C ALA A 51 2.58 5.18 4.87
N LEU A 52 2.33 4.14 5.65
CA LEU A 52 1.84 4.21 7.02
C LEU A 52 3.04 4.20 7.97
N ARG A 53 3.18 5.22 8.80
CA ARG A 53 4.29 5.39 9.75
C ARG A 53 3.76 5.42 11.17
N TRP A 54 4.45 4.79 12.11
CA TRP A 54 4.10 4.88 13.52
C TRP A 54 5.31 4.86 14.44
N ARG A 55 5.13 5.52 15.59
CA ARG A 55 6.12 5.57 16.65
C ARG A 55 5.46 5.36 18.00
N ARG A 56 6.15 4.64 18.89
CA ARG A 56 5.69 4.44 20.26
C ARG A 56 5.61 5.78 21.00
N ILE A 57 4.49 6.03 21.68
CA ILE A 57 4.33 7.19 22.56
C ILE A 57 5.09 6.89 23.86
N GLN A 58 6.04 7.74 24.22
CA GLN A 58 6.70 7.67 25.51
C GLN A 58 5.87 8.44 26.55
N PRO A 59 5.57 7.86 27.72
CA PRO A 59 4.94 8.62 28.80
C PRO A 59 5.89 9.72 29.29
N GLU A 60 5.37 10.93 29.49
CA GLU A 60 6.13 12.02 30.11
C GLU A 60 6.49 11.62 31.54
N LEU A 61 7.77 11.40 31.82
CA LEU A 61 8.27 11.11 33.17
C LEU A 61 8.38 12.41 33.98
N PRO A 62 8.06 12.41 35.28
CA PRO A 62 8.42 13.50 36.17
C PRO A 62 9.95 13.69 36.16
N ALA A 63 10.39 14.94 36.05
CA ALA A 63 11.78 15.36 35.85
C ALA A 63 12.75 14.66 36.83
N GLY A 64 13.59 13.74 36.33
CA GLY A 64 14.68 13.19 37.15
C GLY A 64 15.28 11.82 36.79
N GLY A 65 14.73 11.07 35.83
CA GLY A 65 15.28 9.74 35.45
C GLY A 65 16.30 9.81 34.32
N THR A 66 17.52 9.30 34.54
CA THR A 66 18.60 9.20 33.54
C THR A 66 18.22 8.33 32.34
N ARG A 67 18.54 8.84 31.14
CA ARG A 67 18.25 8.30 29.81
C ARG A 67 18.67 6.84 29.63
N HIS A 68 17.70 5.97 29.41
CA HIS A 68 17.84 4.99 28.34
C HIS A 68 17.15 5.58 27.11
N ASP A 69 17.92 6.29 26.27
CA ASP A 69 17.53 6.65 24.90
C ASP A 69 17.41 5.34 24.09
N LEU A 70 16.33 4.59 24.34
CA LEU A 70 15.85 3.61 23.39
C LEU A 70 15.24 4.42 22.26
N LEU A 71 16.07 4.71 21.26
CA LEU A 71 15.68 5.14 19.92
C LEU A 71 14.30 4.54 19.61
N SER A 72 13.23 5.34 19.77
CA SER A 72 11.89 4.92 19.40
C SER A 72 11.94 4.71 17.90
N LYS A 73 12.19 3.46 17.50
CA LYS A 73 12.32 3.07 16.09
C LYS A 73 11.00 3.43 15.44
N GLU A 74 11.02 4.44 14.59
CA GLU A 74 9.90 4.72 13.70
C GLU A 74 9.77 3.49 12.79
N GLU A 75 8.62 2.83 12.91
CA GLU A 75 8.27 1.72 12.05
C GLU A 75 7.43 2.27 10.90
N SER A 76 7.65 1.74 9.70
CA SER A 76 6.90 2.10 8.50
C SER A 76 6.42 0.87 7.77
N LEU A 77 5.32 1.02 7.06
CA LEU A 77 4.71 0.05 6.16
C LEU A 77 4.35 0.79 4.88
N GLU A 78 4.87 0.34 3.73
CA GLU A 78 4.47 0.90 2.45
C GLU A 78 3.04 0.47 2.13
N LEU A 79 2.23 1.38 1.59
CA LEU A 79 0.84 1.10 1.26
C LEU A 79 0.73 0.13 0.07
N GLU A 80 1.78 0.02 -0.76
CA GLU A 80 1.89 -0.96 -1.85
C GLU A 80 1.94 -2.42 -1.35
N ASP A 81 2.39 -2.64 -0.11
CA ASP A 81 2.43 -3.97 0.49
C ASP A 81 1.06 -4.37 1.10
N ILE A 82 0.10 -3.44 1.17
CA ILE A 82 -1.25 -3.68 1.71
C ILE A 82 -2.18 -4.08 0.57
N PHE A 83 -2.79 -5.26 0.66
CA PHE A 83 -3.71 -5.74 -0.37
C PHE A 83 -5.18 -5.78 0.09
N SER A 84 -5.42 -5.65 1.39
CA SER A 84 -6.79 -5.64 1.93
C SER A 84 -6.86 -4.95 3.29
N VAL A 85 -8.04 -4.42 3.61
CA VAL A 85 -8.35 -3.79 4.89
C VAL A 85 -9.69 -4.28 5.41
N LYS A 86 -9.80 -4.46 6.73
CA LYS A 86 -11.03 -4.90 7.38
C LYS A 86 -11.26 -4.20 8.71
N LEU A 87 -12.51 -3.83 8.99
CA LEU A 87 -12.93 -3.44 10.34
C LEU A 87 -13.02 -4.69 11.24
N LYS A 88 -12.27 -4.68 12.33
CA LYS A 88 -12.24 -5.77 13.31
C LYS A 88 -13.33 -5.53 14.35
N ARG A 89 -14.37 -6.35 14.34
CA ARG A 89 -15.47 -6.33 15.32
C ARG A 89 -15.46 -7.58 16.18
N ARG A 90 -15.78 -7.45 17.46
CA ARG A 90 -16.03 -8.58 18.36
C ARG A 90 -17.50 -8.94 18.32
N CYS A 91 -17.83 -10.11 17.77
CA CYS A 91 -19.18 -10.65 17.85
C CYS A 91 -19.37 -11.46 19.13
N TRP A 92 -20.39 -11.11 19.92
CA TRP A 92 -20.77 -11.88 21.10
C TRP A 92 -21.82 -12.93 20.71
N ALA A 93 -21.43 -14.21 20.69
CA ALA A 93 -22.30 -15.33 20.30
C ALA A 93 -23.62 -15.42 21.11
N LYS A 94 -23.66 -14.86 22.33
CA LYS A 94 -24.83 -14.88 23.22
C LYS A 94 -25.72 -13.64 23.10
N HIS A 95 -25.25 -12.57 22.46
CA HIS A 95 -25.98 -11.31 22.30
C HIS A 95 -25.78 -10.77 20.87
N PRO A 96 -26.46 -11.36 19.87
CA PRO A 96 -26.44 -10.81 18.51
C PRO A 96 -26.99 -9.38 18.54
N GLY A 97 -26.15 -8.40 18.20
CA GLY A 97 -26.50 -6.97 18.23
C GLY A 97 -25.59 -6.07 19.08
N ARG A 98 -24.66 -6.62 19.88
CA ARG A 98 -23.59 -5.85 20.55
C ARG A 98 -22.23 -6.14 19.93
N ASP A 99 -22.08 -5.78 18.67
CA ASP A 99 -20.79 -5.85 17.98
C ASP A 99 -19.92 -4.67 18.41
N THR A 100 -18.93 -4.92 19.27
CA THR A 100 -17.98 -3.87 19.68
C THR A 100 -16.86 -3.79 18.65
N LEU A 101 -16.64 -2.60 18.10
CA LEU A 101 -15.48 -2.35 17.25
C LEU A 101 -14.18 -2.45 18.08
N LEU A 102 -13.21 -3.21 17.57
CA LEU A 102 -11.89 -3.37 18.17
C LEU A 102 -10.82 -2.55 17.43
N GLY A 103 -11.05 -2.20 16.17
CA GLY A 103 -10.11 -1.43 15.36
C GLY A 103 -10.13 -1.84 13.90
N ILE A 104 -8.99 -1.67 13.23
CA ILE A 104 -8.77 -1.96 11.82
C ILE A 104 -7.67 -3.02 11.69
N THR A 105 -7.85 -3.99 10.80
CA THR A 105 -6.83 -4.96 10.42
C THR A 105 -6.41 -4.69 8.97
N LEU A 106 -5.12 -4.50 8.75
CA LEU A 106 -4.48 -4.41 7.45
C LEU A 106 -3.87 -5.77 7.11
N PHE A 107 -4.12 -6.26 5.91
CA PHE A 107 -3.52 -7.47 5.37
C PHE A 107 -2.38 -7.11 4.43
N ILE A 108 -1.21 -7.66 4.72
CA ILE A 108 0.07 -7.26 4.14
C ILE A 108 0.68 -8.48 3.47
N CYS A 109 1.27 -8.28 2.29
CA CYS A 109 2.00 -9.32 1.58
C CYS A 109 3.43 -8.86 1.37
N LEU A 110 4.39 -9.50 2.05
CA LEU A 110 5.81 -9.13 1.96
C LEU A 110 6.57 -10.11 1.07
N LYS A 111 7.43 -9.60 0.20
CA LYS A 111 8.33 -10.42 -0.61
C LYS A 111 9.49 -10.96 0.24
N GLU A 112 9.50 -12.27 0.49
CA GLU A 112 10.58 -12.94 1.25
C GLU A 112 11.69 -13.44 0.31
N GLN A 113 11.30 -14.03 -0.83
CA GLN A 113 12.22 -14.55 -1.85
C GLN A 113 11.69 -14.24 -3.27
N ARG A 114 12.45 -14.61 -4.32
CA ARG A 114 12.11 -14.29 -5.72
C ARG A 114 10.68 -14.69 -6.11
N ASN A 115 10.18 -15.82 -5.59
CA ASN A 115 8.84 -16.36 -5.85
C ASN A 115 8.11 -16.77 -4.55
N LYS A 116 8.43 -16.16 -3.41
CA LYS A 116 7.79 -16.47 -2.13
C LYS A 116 7.30 -15.19 -1.48
N LEU A 117 5.99 -15.14 -1.29
CA LEU A 117 5.29 -14.10 -0.57
C LEU A 117 4.97 -14.59 0.84
N LYS A 118 5.05 -13.67 1.81
CA LYS A 118 4.72 -13.91 3.21
C LYS A 118 3.54 -13.05 3.60
N ASP A 119 2.47 -13.73 3.98
CA ASP A 119 1.27 -13.06 4.49
C ASP A 119 1.51 -12.61 5.93
N SER A 120 1.08 -11.39 6.23
CA SER A 120 1.18 -10.79 7.55
C SER A 120 -0.01 -9.86 7.81
N THR A 121 -0.30 -9.59 9.06
CA THR A 121 -1.38 -8.67 9.44
C THR A 121 -0.87 -7.61 10.40
N LEU A 122 -1.40 -6.39 10.26
CA LEU A 122 -1.18 -5.29 11.20
C LEU A 122 -2.53 -4.85 11.76
N ASP A 123 -2.68 -4.99 13.08
CA ASP A 123 -3.88 -4.55 13.79
C ASP A 123 -3.64 -3.14 14.35
N LEU A 124 -4.46 -2.19 13.89
CA LEU A 124 -4.58 -0.84 14.43
C LEU A 124 -5.77 -0.80 15.38
N ILE A 125 -5.52 -0.93 16.68
CA ILE A 125 -6.57 -1.05 17.70
C ILE A 125 -6.98 0.34 18.19
N ASN A 126 -8.26 0.66 18.06
CA ASN A 126 -8.89 1.86 18.63
C ASN A 126 -10.38 1.57 18.84
N PHE A 127 -10.93 1.97 19.99
CA PHE A 127 -12.32 1.69 20.36
C PHE A 127 -13.31 2.75 19.88
N SER A 128 -12.82 3.89 19.36
CA SER A 128 -13.67 4.93 18.78
C SER A 128 -14.13 4.49 17.39
N GLU A 129 -15.45 4.30 17.25
CA GLU A 129 -16.06 3.92 15.96
C GLU A 129 -15.85 5.00 14.90
N ASP A 130 -16.14 6.25 15.23
CA ASP A 130 -15.94 7.38 14.31
C ASP A 130 -14.48 7.48 13.83
N HIS A 131 -13.52 7.30 14.74
CA HIS A 131 -12.10 7.35 14.39
C HIS A 131 -11.72 6.22 13.44
N CYS A 132 -12.13 4.99 13.75
CA CYS A 132 -11.86 3.84 12.90
C CYS A 132 -12.56 3.94 11.56
N ASP A 133 -13.79 4.45 11.50
CA ASP A 133 -14.54 4.59 10.26
C ASP A 133 -13.90 5.62 9.33
N ILE A 134 -13.40 6.74 9.86
CA ILE A 134 -12.64 7.74 9.06
C ILE A 134 -11.40 7.09 8.45
N TRP A 135 -10.60 6.40 9.27
CA TRP A 135 -9.38 5.74 8.81
C TRP A 135 -9.68 4.60 7.83
N PHE A 136 -10.70 3.79 8.10
CA PHE A 136 -11.12 2.70 7.23
C PHE A 136 -11.56 3.22 5.86
N ARG A 137 -12.39 4.27 5.80
CA ARG A 137 -12.78 4.90 4.52
C ARG A 137 -11.57 5.42 3.75
N GLN A 138 -10.57 5.96 4.45
CA GLN A 138 -9.35 6.43 3.80
C GLN A 138 -8.54 5.26 3.22
N PHE A 139 -8.37 4.16 3.96
CA PHE A 139 -7.75 2.95 3.41
C PHE A 139 -8.52 2.39 2.23
N LYS A 140 -9.86 2.38 2.26
CA LYS A 140 -10.68 1.91 1.12
C LYS A 140 -10.42 2.69 -0.15
N LYS A 141 -10.23 4.02 -0.04
CA LYS A 141 -9.88 4.87 -1.18
C LYS A 141 -8.48 4.59 -1.72
N ILE A 142 -7.51 4.35 -0.84
CA ILE A 142 -6.13 4.07 -1.23
C ILE A 142 -6.01 2.69 -1.90
N LEU A 143 -6.81 1.73 -1.44
CA LEU A 143 -6.82 0.34 -1.92
C LEU A 143 -7.85 0.08 -3.03
N ASP A 144 -8.49 1.12 -3.58
CA ASP A 144 -9.52 1.00 -4.62
C ASP A 144 -10.60 -0.05 -4.31
N VAL A 145 -11.07 -0.08 -3.06
CA VAL A 145 -12.04 -1.08 -2.60
C VAL A 145 -13.41 -0.82 -3.24
N THR A 146 -13.91 -1.81 -3.97
CA THR A 146 -15.24 -1.77 -4.58
C THR A 146 -16.35 -1.87 -3.54
N GLU A 147 -17.48 -1.18 -3.77
CA GLU A 147 -18.56 -1.05 -2.77
C GLU A 147 -19.94 -1.40 -3.34
N TYR A 148 -20.08 -1.33 -4.66
CA TYR A 148 -21.33 -1.56 -5.38
C TYR A 148 -21.04 -2.19 -6.75
N GLU A 149 -22.07 -2.78 -7.36
CA GLU A 149 -21.99 -3.35 -8.70
C GLU A 149 -21.73 -2.25 -9.75
N GLY A 150 -20.72 -2.44 -10.59
CA GLY A 150 -20.26 -1.46 -11.56
C GLY A 150 -19.10 -0.59 -11.05
N HIS A 151 -18.72 -0.67 -9.76
CA HIS A 151 -17.67 0.20 -9.22
C HIS A 151 -16.30 -0.10 -9.84
N ALA A 152 -15.97 -1.37 -10.10
CA ALA A 152 -14.69 -1.74 -10.70
C ALA A 152 -14.54 -1.17 -12.12
N LEU A 153 -15.65 -1.08 -12.85
CA LEU A 153 -15.70 -0.49 -14.20
C LEU A 153 -15.36 0.99 -14.17
N SER A 154 -15.97 1.76 -13.26
CA SER A 154 -15.69 3.18 -13.14
C SER A 154 -14.24 3.44 -12.73
N LEU A 155 -13.74 2.71 -11.72
CA LEU A 155 -12.35 2.84 -11.26
C LEU A 155 -11.37 2.51 -12.38
N LEU A 156 -11.54 1.38 -13.05
CA LEU A 156 -10.68 0.97 -14.15
C LEU A 156 -10.90 1.76 -15.44
N ASP A 157 -11.93 2.59 -15.59
CA ASP A 157 -12.05 3.51 -16.73
C ASP A 157 -11.28 4.82 -16.45
N GLU A 158 -11.32 5.31 -15.22
CA GLU A 158 -10.71 6.57 -14.79
C GLU A 158 -9.22 6.45 -14.44
N CYS A 159 -8.77 5.27 -13.96
CA CYS A 159 -7.40 5.08 -13.50
C CYS A 159 -6.36 5.09 -14.64
N GLU A 160 -5.17 5.62 -14.38
CA GLU A 160 -4.03 5.47 -15.29
C GLU A 160 -3.31 4.14 -15.01
N LEU A 161 -3.48 3.16 -15.90
CA LEU A 161 -2.82 1.85 -15.78
C LEU A 161 -1.36 1.86 -16.24
N ARG A 162 -0.87 2.99 -16.78
CA ARG A 162 0.51 3.14 -17.22
C ARG A 162 1.43 3.12 -15.99
N GLY A 163 2.27 2.09 -15.89
CA GLY A 163 3.22 1.92 -14.78
C GLY A 163 2.88 0.77 -13.83
N PHE A 164 1.75 0.09 -14.03
CA PHE A 164 1.43 -1.16 -13.34
C PHE A 164 1.83 -2.37 -14.19
N ASP A 165 2.33 -3.42 -13.52
CA ASP A 165 2.66 -4.69 -14.18
C ASP A 165 1.43 -5.61 -14.35
N GLY A 166 0.35 -5.33 -13.61
CA GLY A 166 -0.85 -6.16 -13.56
C GLY A 166 -1.91 -5.61 -12.62
N VAL A 167 -3.11 -6.16 -12.70
CA VAL A 167 -4.23 -5.88 -11.78
C VAL A 167 -4.49 -7.12 -10.94
N VAL A 168 -4.65 -6.96 -9.63
CA VAL A 168 -5.00 -8.07 -8.73
C VAL A 168 -6.37 -7.82 -8.14
N CYS A 169 -7.31 -8.73 -8.38
CA CYS A 169 -8.64 -8.70 -7.78
C CYS A 169 -8.67 -9.58 -6.53
N VAL A 170 -9.06 -9.01 -5.39
CA VAL A 170 -9.27 -9.74 -4.13
C VAL A 170 -10.77 -9.83 -3.87
N GLY A 171 -11.36 -11.02 -4.01
CA GLY A 171 -12.81 -11.13 -3.92
C GLY A 171 -13.38 -12.50 -4.22
N GLY A 172 -14.67 -12.55 -4.51
CA GLY A 172 -15.34 -13.74 -5.06
C GLY A 172 -15.44 -13.67 -6.59
N ASP A 173 -16.11 -14.66 -7.17
CA ASP A 173 -16.26 -14.77 -8.63
C ASP A 173 -16.98 -13.57 -9.26
N GLY A 174 -17.94 -12.97 -8.55
CA GLY A 174 -18.63 -11.76 -9.00
C GLY A 174 -17.67 -10.59 -9.20
N SER A 175 -16.82 -10.32 -8.21
CA SER A 175 -15.79 -9.26 -8.29
C SER A 175 -14.74 -9.56 -9.35
N ALA A 176 -14.34 -10.83 -9.49
CA ALA A 176 -13.39 -11.26 -10.52
C ALA A 176 -13.95 -11.04 -11.94
N SER A 177 -15.20 -11.44 -12.16
CA SER A 177 -15.91 -11.25 -13.44
C SER A 177 -16.04 -9.77 -13.78
N GLU A 178 -16.35 -8.94 -12.79
CA GLU A 178 -16.46 -7.49 -12.97
C GLU A 178 -15.12 -6.84 -13.37
N ALA A 179 -14.03 -7.19 -12.67
CA ALA A 179 -12.69 -6.69 -12.99
C ALA A 179 -12.23 -7.14 -14.39
N ALA A 180 -12.45 -8.41 -14.74
CA ALA A 180 -12.14 -8.93 -16.07
C ALA A 180 -12.93 -8.19 -17.17
N ARG A 181 -14.24 -8.00 -16.94
CA ARG A 181 -15.11 -7.24 -17.86
C ARG A 181 -14.64 -5.80 -18.02
N ALA A 182 -14.27 -5.14 -16.93
CA ALA A 182 -13.77 -3.76 -16.95
C ALA A 182 -12.50 -3.61 -17.81
N LEU A 183 -11.51 -4.50 -17.61
CA LEU A 183 -10.27 -4.47 -18.38
C LEU A 183 -10.50 -4.73 -19.87
N LEU A 184 -11.39 -5.67 -20.22
CA LEU A 184 -11.72 -5.95 -21.62
C LEU A 184 -12.45 -4.80 -22.30
N LEU A 185 -13.41 -4.17 -21.61
CA LEU A 185 -14.15 -3.02 -22.13
C LEU A 185 -13.23 -1.82 -22.33
N ARG A 186 -12.33 -1.56 -21.38
CA ARG A 186 -11.29 -0.54 -21.53
C ARG A 186 -10.41 -0.81 -22.74
N ALA A 187 -9.97 -2.06 -22.95
CA ALA A 187 -9.14 -2.41 -24.09
C ALA A 187 -9.86 -2.16 -25.43
N GLN A 188 -11.15 -2.50 -25.54
CA GLN A 188 -11.94 -2.19 -26.73
C GLN A 188 -12.06 -0.68 -26.95
N LYS A 189 -12.39 0.07 -25.89
CA LYS A 189 -12.54 1.53 -25.90
C LYS A 189 -11.24 2.22 -26.34
N ASN A 190 -10.10 1.79 -25.79
CA ASN A 190 -8.77 2.30 -26.16
C ASN A 190 -8.41 2.01 -27.63
N ALA A 191 -8.83 0.85 -28.14
CA ALA A 191 -8.60 0.46 -29.53
C ALA A 191 -9.61 1.06 -30.52
N GLY A 192 -10.61 1.81 -30.05
CA GLY A 192 -11.68 2.37 -30.89
C GLY A 192 -12.57 1.31 -31.53
N VAL A 193 -12.67 0.12 -30.91
CA VAL A 193 -13.43 -1.02 -31.43
C VAL A 193 -14.91 -0.85 -31.08
N GLU A 194 -15.76 -0.82 -32.11
CA GLU A 194 -17.22 -0.73 -31.94
C GLU A 194 -17.77 -2.08 -31.45
N MET A 195 -18.41 -2.08 -30.27
CA MET A 195 -18.85 -3.30 -29.57
C MET A 195 -20.08 -3.99 -30.18
N ASP A 196 -20.78 -3.33 -31.11
CA ASP A 196 -22.07 -3.79 -31.64
C ASP A 196 -21.95 -4.72 -32.87
N CYS A 197 -20.74 -4.89 -33.43
CA CYS A 197 -20.51 -5.60 -34.68
C CYS A 197 -19.36 -6.61 -34.57
N ILE A 198 -19.57 -7.83 -34.04
CA ILE A 198 -18.58 -8.93 -33.83
C ILE A 198 -17.21 -8.68 -34.52
N PRO A 199 -16.31 -7.87 -33.94
CA PRO A 199 -14.98 -7.69 -34.49
C PRO A 199 -14.01 -8.49 -33.62
N THR A 200 -12.81 -8.72 -34.14
CA THR A 200 -11.72 -9.31 -33.38
C THR A 200 -11.50 -8.52 -32.08
N LEU A 201 -11.78 -9.14 -30.94
CA LEU A 201 -11.62 -8.51 -29.62
C LEU A 201 -10.14 -8.25 -29.34
N VAL A 202 -9.86 -7.08 -28.78
CA VAL A 202 -8.53 -6.73 -28.29
C VAL A 202 -8.34 -7.28 -26.88
N GLY A 203 -7.19 -7.89 -26.60
CA GLY A 203 -6.84 -8.36 -25.26
C GLY A 203 -6.59 -7.20 -24.30
N ALA A 204 -6.80 -7.42 -23.01
CA ALA A 204 -6.43 -6.45 -21.98
C ALA A 204 -4.92 -6.16 -22.01
N GLU A 205 -4.54 -4.90 -21.77
CA GLU A 205 -3.14 -4.45 -21.75
C GLU A 205 -2.36 -5.05 -20.57
N LEU A 206 -3.03 -5.29 -19.45
CA LEU A 206 -2.43 -5.79 -18.22
C LEU A 206 -2.97 -7.19 -17.85
N PRO A 207 -2.11 -8.09 -17.32
CA PRO A 207 -2.54 -9.35 -16.77
C PRO A 207 -3.42 -9.14 -15.53
N LEU A 208 -4.43 -10.01 -15.37
CA LEU A 208 -5.31 -10.05 -14.20
C LEU A 208 -4.93 -11.24 -13.30
N GLY A 209 -4.62 -10.95 -12.04
CA GLY A 209 -4.47 -11.92 -10.95
C GLY A 209 -5.71 -11.96 -10.07
N PHE A 210 -5.95 -13.09 -9.41
CA PHE A 210 -7.09 -13.27 -8.51
C PHE A 210 -6.67 -13.89 -7.18
N ILE A 211 -7.12 -13.28 -6.08
CA ILE A 211 -6.99 -13.78 -4.71
C ILE A 211 -8.40 -14.12 -4.21
N PRO A 212 -8.73 -15.41 -4.03
CA PRO A 212 -10.05 -15.82 -3.58
C PRO A 212 -10.29 -15.39 -2.12
N ALA A 213 -11.28 -14.54 -1.92
CA ALA A 213 -11.71 -14.03 -0.61
C ALA A 213 -13.22 -14.21 -0.35
N GLY A 214 -13.95 -14.84 -1.29
CA GLY A 214 -15.35 -15.21 -1.12
C GLY A 214 -15.55 -16.24 -0.01
N LYS A 215 -16.73 -16.24 0.61
CA LYS A 215 -17.16 -17.35 1.46
C LYS A 215 -17.68 -18.46 0.56
N ALA A 216 -17.11 -19.66 0.71
CA ALA A 216 -17.60 -20.89 0.07
C ALA A 216 -18.97 -21.30 0.65
#